data_AF-A0A968ACQ4-F1
#
_entry.id   AF-A0A968ACQ4-F1
#
_cell.length_a   1.000
_cell.length_b   1.000
_cell.length_c   1.000
_cell.angle_alpha   90.00
_cell.angle_beta   90.00
_cell.angle_gamma   90.00
#
_symmetry.space_group_name_H-M   'P 1'
#
loop_
_entity.id
_entity.type
_entity.pdbx_description
1 polymer ?
#
loop_
_entity_poly.entity_id
_entity_poly.type
_entity_poly.pdbx_seq_one_letter_code
_entity_poly.pdbx_strand_id
1 'polypeptide(L)'
;MTEQEIFKRLVPLIREVTGVREEQIRMESCLMYDLGAESVDLLDFTFLIEEVFGVTIEADEFEQQARRRIPGGVYEENGYLTDEALEELKKALPEVPAECLKPGLKKIELPSVLNVAVFVHLIQRKLADKSQEVKNA
;
A
#
# COMPACT_ATOMS: atom_id res chain seq x y z
N MET A 1 16.30 8.55 -0.79
CA MET A 1 15.97 7.89 -2.07
C MET A 1 14.74 8.58 -2.63
N THR A 2 14.77 8.93 -3.91
CA THR A 2 13.68 9.63 -4.62
C THR A 2 12.60 8.63 -5.08
N GLU A 3 11.37 9.08 -5.29
CA GLU A 3 10.26 8.25 -5.79
C GLU A 3 10.63 7.44 -7.04
N GLN A 4 11.31 8.09 -8.00
CA GLN A 4 11.75 7.42 -9.24
C GLN A 4 12.77 6.31 -8.98
N GLU A 5 13.67 6.48 -8.01
CA GLU A 5 14.62 5.42 -7.62
C GLU A 5 13.89 4.25 -6.96
N ILE A 6 12.88 4.52 -6.12
CA ILE A 6 12.07 3.47 -5.50
C ILE A 6 11.30 2.69 -6.56
N PHE A 7 10.60 3.41 -7.45
CA PHE A 7 9.83 2.81 -8.55
C PHE A 7 10.70 1.90 -9.41
N LYS A 8 11.88 2.38 -9.84
CA LYS A 8 12.83 1.56 -10.63
C LYS A 8 13.28 0.30 -9.90
N ARG A 9 13.40 0.35 -8.57
CA ARG A 9 13.75 -0.82 -7.75
C ARG A 9 12.56 -1.74 -7.48
N LEU A 10 11.33 -1.23 -7.51
CA LEU A 10 10.11 -2.03 -7.38
C LEU A 10 9.75 -2.79 -8.64
N VAL A 11 9.97 -2.20 -9.82
CA VAL A 11 9.69 -2.82 -11.12
C VAL A 11 10.14 -4.29 -11.21
N PRO A 12 11.41 -4.66 -10.92
CA PRO A 12 11.82 -6.06 -10.98
C PRO A 12 11.09 -6.96 -9.98
N LEU A 13 10.76 -6.46 -8.77
CA LEU A 13 10.03 -7.23 -7.75
C LEU A 13 8.58 -7.47 -8.16
N ILE A 14 7.93 -6.46 -8.73
CA ILE A 14 6.57 -6.59 -9.28
C ILE A 14 6.57 -7.63 -10.40
N ARG A 15 7.57 -7.61 -11.28
CA ARG A 15 7.69 -8.62 -12.36
C ARG A 15 7.92 -10.02 -11.81
N GLU A 16 8.65 -10.15 -10.72
CA GLU A 16 8.91 -11.44 -10.07
C GLU A 16 7.63 -12.09 -9.56
N VAL A 17 6.75 -11.30 -8.93
CA VAL A 17 5.49 -11.82 -8.37
C VAL A 17 4.34 -11.90 -9.39
N THR A 18 4.30 -11.02 -10.40
CA THR A 18 3.18 -10.97 -11.36
C THR A 18 3.50 -11.58 -12.74
N GLY A 19 4.78 -11.75 -13.08
CA GLY A 19 5.21 -12.21 -14.41
C GLY A 19 4.97 -11.22 -15.56
N VAL A 20 4.45 -10.02 -15.28
CA VAL A 20 4.18 -9.01 -16.32
C VAL A 20 5.47 -8.40 -16.88
N ARG A 21 5.34 -7.69 -18.00
CA ARG A 21 6.46 -6.96 -18.61
C ARG A 21 6.63 -5.58 -17.97
N GLU A 22 7.86 -5.09 -17.93
CA GLU A 22 8.20 -3.80 -17.32
C GLU A 22 7.36 -2.64 -17.89
N GLU A 23 7.12 -2.62 -19.20
CA GLU A 23 6.33 -1.60 -19.88
C GLU A 23 4.84 -1.57 -19.47
N GLN A 24 4.35 -2.62 -18.80
CA GLN A 24 2.98 -2.69 -18.28
C GLN A 24 2.88 -2.09 -16.87
N ILE A 25 3.99 -1.90 -16.17
CA ILE A 25 4.03 -1.43 -14.79
C ILE A 25 4.05 0.10 -14.79
N ARG A 26 2.99 0.70 -14.25
CA ARG A 26 2.85 2.15 -14.07
C ARG A 26 2.60 2.46 -12.60
N MET A 27 2.84 3.71 -12.20
CA MET A 27 2.57 4.17 -10.83
C MET A 27 1.10 3.96 -10.45
N GLU A 28 0.20 4.15 -11.41
CA GLU A 28 -1.24 4.06 -11.23
C GLU A 28 -1.76 2.62 -11.35
N SER A 29 -0.93 1.67 -11.79
CA SER A 29 -1.33 0.27 -11.98
C SER A 29 -1.68 -0.36 -10.64
N CYS A 30 -2.90 -0.86 -10.53
CA CYS A 30 -3.31 -1.69 -9.42
C CYS A 30 -2.66 -3.08 -9.51
N LEU A 31 -2.00 -3.53 -8.44
CA LEU A 31 -1.28 -4.80 -8.46
C LEU A 31 -2.22 -5.97 -8.78
N MET A 32 -3.38 -6.03 -8.13
CA MET A 32 -4.31 -7.13 -8.31
C MET A 32 -5.18 -6.96 -9.56
N TYR A 33 -5.80 -5.78 -9.76
CA TYR A 33 -6.70 -5.59 -10.90
C TYR A 33 -6.00 -5.44 -12.25
N ASP A 34 -4.89 -4.69 -12.32
CA ASP A 34 -4.24 -4.39 -13.60
C ASP A 34 -3.10 -5.35 -13.92
N LEU A 35 -2.37 -5.80 -12.89
CA LEU A 35 -1.20 -6.67 -13.08
C LEU A 35 -1.46 -8.14 -12.75
N GLY A 36 -2.68 -8.47 -12.29
CA GLY A 36 -3.11 -9.85 -12.06
C GLY A 36 -2.49 -10.52 -10.84
N ALA A 37 -1.98 -9.75 -9.88
CA ALA A 37 -1.47 -10.29 -8.62
C ALA A 37 -2.61 -10.92 -7.80
N GLU A 38 -2.34 -12.07 -7.20
CA GLU A 38 -3.19 -12.68 -6.18
C GLU A 38 -2.88 -12.13 -4.79
N SER A 39 -3.72 -12.44 -3.80
CA SER A 39 -3.47 -12.04 -2.42
C SER A 39 -2.18 -12.63 -1.85
N VAL A 40 -1.77 -13.81 -2.34
CA VAL A 40 -0.50 -14.45 -1.96
C VAL A 40 0.67 -13.69 -2.57
N ASP A 41 0.58 -13.31 -3.85
CA ASP A 41 1.61 -12.52 -4.53
C ASP A 41 1.83 -11.16 -3.84
N LEU A 42 0.77 -10.55 -3.30
CA LEU A 42 0.89 -9.31 -2.56
C LEU A 42 1.68 -9.50 -1.25
N LEU A 43 1.46 -10.61 -0.55
CA LEU A 43 2.19 -10.94 0.66
C LEU A 43 3.68 -11.16 0.33
N ASP A 44 3.98 -11.96 -0.70
CA ASP A 44 5.35 -12.19 -1.17
C ASP A 44 6.01 -10.89 -1.62
N PHE A 45 5.26 -10.02 -2.30
CA PHE A 45 5.74 -8.71 -2.71
C PHE A 45 6.12 -7.82 -1.52
N THR A 46 5.31 -7.80 -0.45
CA THR A 46 5.66 -7.06 0.76
C THR A 46 6.94 -7.60 1.40
N PHE A 47 7.14 -8.91 1.45
CA PHE A 47 8.39 -9.49 1.97
C PHE A 47 9.60 -9.10 1.12
N LEU A 48 9.49 -9.18 -0.22
CA LEU A 48 10.56 -8.75 -1.12
C LEU A 48 10.90 -7.25 -0.94
N ILE A 49 9.90 -6.41 -0.70
CA ILE A 49 10.13 -4.99 -0.36
C ILE A 49 10.93 -4.87 0.93
N GLU A 50 10.55 -5.58 1.99
CA GLU A 50 11.26 -5.54 3.27
C GLU A 50 12.73 -5.94 3.11
N GLU A 51 13.02 -7.02 2.38
CA GLU A 51 14.39 -7.47 2.11
C GLU A 51 15.20 -6.45 1.30
N VAL A 52 14.62 -5.90 0.23
CA VAL A 52 15.32 -5.02 -0.72
C VAL A 52 15.55 -3.61 -0.17
N PHE A 53 14.62 -3.10 0.63
CA PHE A 53 14.65 -1.73 1.16
C PHE A 53 15.02 -1.68 2.64
N GLY A 54 15.04 -2.81 3.35
CA GLY A 54 15.32 -2.87 4.78
C GLY A 54 14.26 -2.14 5.61
N VAL A 55 13.00 -2.15 5.16
CA VAL A 55 11.84 -1.58 5.87
C VAL A 55 10.96 -2.69 6.42
N THR A 56 9.96 -2.34 7.22
CA THR A 56 8.92 -3.28 7.69
C THR A 56 7.55 -2.75 7.29
N ILE A 57 6.75 -3.60 6.64
CA ILE A 57 5.40 -3.33 6.16
C ILE A 57 4.46 -4.31 6.85
N GLU A 58 3.66 -3.80 7.79
CA GLU A 58 2.68 -4.62 8.50
C GLU A 58 1.45 -4.87 7.61
N ALA A 59 0.87 -6.07 7.70
CA ALA A 59 -0.29 -6.44 6.87
C ALA A 59 -1.52 -5.55 7.11
N ASP A 60 -1.64 -4.98 8.31
CA ASP A 60 -2.70 -4.06 8.72
C ASP A 60 -2.21 -2.61 8.80
N GLU A 61 -1.08 -2.26 8.18
CA GLU A 61 -0.47 -0.92 8.23
C GLU A 61 -1.49 0.20 7.93
N PHE A 62 -2.22 0.07 6.82
CA PHE A 62 -3.21 1.07 6.41
C PHE A 62 -4.42 1.11 7.34
N GLU A 63 -4.82 -0.04 7.88
CA GLU A 63 -5.89 -0.13 8.88
C GLU A 63 -5.48 0.56 10.18
N GLN A 64 -4.27 0.31 10.69
CA GLN A 64 -3.75 0.96 11.88
C GLN A 64 -3.65 2.48 11.70
N GLN A 65 -3.15 2.93 10.54
CA GLN A 65 -3.05 4.36 10.24
C GLN A 65 -4.43 5.03 10.22
N ALA A 66 -5.42 4.42 9.58
CA ALA A 66 -6.78 4.93 9.55
C ALA A 66 -7.41 4.93 10.95
N ARG A 67 -7.30 3.82 11.71
CA ARG A 67 -7.83 3.70 13.08
C ARG A 67 -7.28 4.76 14.03
N ARG A 68 -5.99 5.08 13.94
CA ARG A 68 -5.36 6.14 14.75
C ARG A 68 -5.98 7.52 14.51
N ARG A 69 -6.60 7.74 13.35
CA ARG A 69 -7.24 9.00 12.97
C ARG A 69 -8.74 9.06 13.23
N ILE A 70 -9.33 7.96 13.70
CA ILE A 70 -10.75 7.87 14.07
C ILE A 70 -10.87 7.54 15.57
N PRO A 71 -10.46 8.46 16.47
CA PRO A 71 -10.48 8.19 17.90
C PRO A 71 -11.93 8.01 18.39
N GLY A 72 -12.26 6.80 18.83
CA GLY A 72 -13.58 6.45 19.34
C GLY A 72 -14.64 6.15 18.26
N GLY A 73 -14.27 6.17 16.97
CA GLY A 73 -15.16 5.74 15.90
C GLY A 73 -14.96 4.28 15.49
N VAL A 74 -15.67 3.86 14.46
CA VAL A 74 -15.75 2.47 14.02
C VAL A 74 -15.06 2.35 12.66
N TYR A 75 -14.03 1.51 12.55
CA TYR A 75 -13.33 1.29 11.28
C TYR A 75 -14.09 0.35 10.33
N GLU A 76 -14.73 -0.68 10.90
CA GLU A 76 -15.37 -1.76 10.16
C GLU A 76 -16.67 -2.17 10.85
N GLU A 77 -17.73 -2.36 10.08
CA GLU A 77 -19.00 -2.91 10.53
C GLU A 77 -19.44 -4.04 9.58
N ASN A 78 -19.68 -5.23 10.11
CA ASN A 78 -20.10 -6.42 9.34
C ASN A 78 -19.21 -6.76 8.11
N GLY A 79 -17.90 -6.51 8.20
CA GLY A 79 -16.97 -6.75 7.09
C GLY A 79 -16.76 -5.55 6.15
N TYR A 80 -17.57 -4.51 6.29
CA TYR A 80 -17.55 -3.32 5.44
C TYR A 80 -16.83 -2.17 6.13
N LEU A 81 -16.05 -1.41 5.36
CA LEU A 81 -15.45 -0.18 5.84
C LEU A 81 -16.54 0.88 6.03
N THR A 82 -16.51 1.56 7.17
CA THR A 82 -17.44 2.66 7.48
C THR A 82 -17.11 3.90 6.66
N ASP A 83 -18.04 4.86 6.59
CA ASP A 83 -17.80 6.13 5.93
C ASP A 83 -16.62 6.91 6.55
N GLU A 84 -16.49 6.85 7.88
CA GLU A 84 -15.36 7.44 8.62
C GLU A 84 -14.03 6.77 8.23
N ALA A 85 -14.00 5.44 8.12
CA ALA A 85 -12.82 4.70 7.67
C ALA A 85 -12.42 5.04 6.24
N LEU A 86 -13.40 5.12 5.34
CA LEU A 86 -13.17 5.47 3.94
C LEU A 86 -12.64 6.90 3.79
N GLU A 87 -13.11 7.84 4.61
CA GLU A 87 -12.59 9.21 4.60
C GLU A 87 -11.12 9.26 5.03
N GLU A 88 -10.75 8.57 6.11
CA GLU A 88 -9.35 8.53 6.56
C GLU A 88 -8.44 7.73 5.63
N LEU A 89 -8.93 6.65 5.03
CA LEU A 89 -8.18 5.91 4.01
C LEU A 89 -7.91 6.77 2.77
N LYS A 90 -8.87 7.57 2.30
CA LYS A 90 -8.63 8.52 1.18
C LYS A 90 -7.54 9.54 1.50
N LYS A 91 -7.46 9.99 2.76
CA LYS A 91 -6.41 10.91 3.22
C LYS A 91 -5.06 10.21 3.34
N ALA A 92 -5.04 8.94 3.75
CA ALA A 92 -3.83 8.15 3.93
C ALA A 92 -3.26 7.57 2.63
N LEU A 93 -4.14 7.30 1.65
CA LEU A 93 -3.87 6.70 0.36
C LEU A 93 -4.30 7.63 -0.79
N PRO A 94 -3.74 8.84 -0.91
CA PRO A 94 -4.11 9.77 -1.98
C PRO A 94 -3.78 9.24 -3.38
N GLU A 95 -2.96 8.19 -3.48
CA GLU A 95 -2.61 7.53 -4.72
C GLU A 95 -3.73 6.64 -5.24
N VAL A 96 -4.60 6.13 -4.36
CA VAL A 96 -5.73 5.29 -4.74
C VAL A 96 -6.86 6.18 -5.25
N PRO A 97 -7.41 5.92 -6.46
CA PRO A 97 -8.55 6.67 -6.97
C PRO A 97 -9.71 6.68 -5.96
N ALA A 98 -10.26 7.86 -5.66
CA ALA A 98 -11.31 8.00 -4.64
C ALA A 98 -12.58 7.17 -4.94
N GLU A 99 -12.79 6.81 -6.20
CA GLU A 99 -13.88 5.94 -6.68
C GLU A 99 -13.71 4.47 -6.28
N CYS A 100 -12.48 4.04 -5.97
CA CYS A 100 -12.17 2.72 -5.43
C CYS A 100 -12.48 2.65 -3.92
N LEU A 101 -12.36 3.78 -3.20
CA LEU A 101 -12.62 3.89 -1.76
C LEU A 101 -14.03 4.45 -1.50
N LYS A 102 -15.08 3.70 -1.85
CA LYS A 102 -16.47 4.14 -1.74
C LYS A 102 -17.31 3.29 -0.77
N PRO A 103 -18.46 3.80 -0.28
CA PRO A 103 -19.33 3.04 0.60
C PRO A 103 -19.67 1.66 0.03
N GLY A 104 -19.63 0.64 0.89
CA GLY A 104 -19.81 -0.76 0.51
C GLY A 104 -18.53 -1.52 0.17
N LEU A 105 -17.36 -0.86 0.19
CA LEU A 105 -16.06 -1.54 0.10
C LEU A 105 -15.85 -2.44 1.33
N LYS A 106 -15.54 -3.72 1.10
CA LYS A 106 -15.20 -4.62 2.21
C LYS A 106 -13.76 -4.42 2.63
N LYS A 107 -13.47 -4.63 3.91
CA LYS A 107 -12.09 -4.59 4.42
C LYS A 107 -11.16 -5.53 3.64
N ILE A 108 -11.63 -6.75 3.36
CA ILE A 108 -10.86 -7.76 2.62
C ILE A 108 -10.56 -7.38 1.16
N GLU A 109 -11.29 -6.40 0.61
CA GLU A 109 -11.09 -5.88 -0.75
C GLU A 109 -10.13 -4.68 -0.77
N LEU A 110 -9.73 -4.13 0.39
CA LEU A 110 -8.78 -3.02 0.44
C LEU A 110 -7.44 -3.32 -0.25
N PRO A 111 -6.82 -4.52 -0.09
CA PRO A 111 -5.59 -4.84 -0.80
C PRO A 111 -5.74 -4.80 -2.33
N SER A 112 -6.93 -5.09 -2.84
CA SER A 112 -7.17 -5.13 -4.29
C SER A 112 -7.25 -3.76 -4.93
N VAL A 113 -7.29 -2.65 -4.18
CA VAL A 113 -7.29 -1.30 -4.76
C VAL A 113 -5.93 -0.61 -4.67
N LEU A 114 -4.92 -1.29 -4.10
CA LEU A 114 -3.58 -0.73 -3.94
C LEU A 114 -2.82 -0.72 -5.27
N ASN A 115 -2.30 0.44 -5.64
CA ASN A 115 -1.47 0.63 -6.82
C ASN A 115 0.01 0.77 -6.49
N VAL A 116 0.86 0.74 -7.51
CA VAL A 116 2.32 0.82 -7.33
C VAL A 116 2.75 2.08 -6.59
N ALA A 117 2.09 3.21 -6.82
CA ALA A 117 2.38 4.48 -6.16
C ALA A 117 2.21 4.41 -4.64
N VAL A 118 1.20 3.67 -4.14
CA VAL A 118 1.02 3.43 -2.70
C VAL A 118 2.30 2.83 -2.09
N PHE A 119 2.86 1.80 -2.73
CA PHE A 119 4.07 1.13 -2.24
C PHE A 119 5.31 2.02 -2.35
N VAL A 120 5.44 2.80 -3.43
CA VAL A 120 6.53 3.78 -3.57
C VAL A 120 6.53 4.77 -2.40
N HIS A 121 5.40 5.40 -2.11
CA HIS A 121 5.32 6.39 -1.03
C HIS A 121 5.38 5.75 0.35
N LEU A 122 4.85 4.54 0.53
CA LEU A 122 5.01 3.79 1.78
C LEU A 122 6.48 3.53 2.10
N ILE A 123 7.25 3.03 1.14
CA ILE A 123 8.68 2.76 1.30
C ILE A 123 9.43 4.08 1.57
N GLN A 124 9.10 5.14 0.84
CA GLN A 124 9.71 6.45 1.05
C GLN A 124 9.53 6.95 2.48
N ARG A 125 8.31 6.84 3.03
CA ARG A 125 8.00 7.20 4.43
C ARG A 125 8.80 6.33 5.41
N LYS A 126 8.76 5.00 5.25
CA LYS A 126 9.48 4.07 6.14
C LYS A 126 11.00 4.31 6.15
N LEU A 127 11.60 4.62 4.99
CA LEU A 127 13.02 4.96 4.90
C LEU A 127 13.36 6.29 5.58
N ALA A 128 12.45 7.27 5.50
CA ALA A 128 12.60 8.54 6.20
C ALA A 128 12.54 8.35 7.72
N ASP A 129 11.58 7.57 8.22
CA ASP A 129 11.40 7.28 9.65
C ASP A 129 12.62 6.56 10.23
N LYS A 130 13.11 5.51 9.55
CA LYS A 130 14.30 4.76 9.96
C LYS A 130 15.56 5.64 10.01
N SER A 131 15.66 6.62 9.10
CA SER A 131 16.76 7.59 9.09
C SER A 131 16.71 8.57 10.27
N GLN A 132 15.54 8.81 10.88
CA GLN A 132 15.41 9.63 12.09
C GLN A 132 15.73 8.84 13.35
N GLU A 133 15.34 7.57 13.43
CA GLU A 133 15.66 6.70 14.57
C GLU A 133 17.17 6.54 14.75
N VAL A 134 17.91 6.32 13.66
CA VAL A 134 19.38 6.22 13.69
C VAL A 134 20.06 7.55 14.08
N LYS A 135 19.44 8.69 13.80
CA LYS A 135 19.99 10.01 14.18
C LYS A 135 19.69 10.38 15.64
N ASN A 136 18.66 9.77 16.22
CA ASN A 136 18.21 10.03 17.59
C ASN A 136 18.70 8.97 18.60
N ALA A 137 19.37 7.91 18.13
CA ALA A 137 20.01 6.86 18.92
C ALA A 137 21.51 7.14 19.11
#